data_AF-G5BVZ8-F1
#
_entry.id   AF-G5BVZ8-F1
#
_cell.length_a   1.000
_cell.length_b   1.000
_cell.length_c   1.000
_cell.angle_alpha   90.00
_cell.angle_beta   90.00
_cell.angle_gamma   90.00
#
_symmetry.space_group_name_H-M   'P 1'
#
loop_
_entity.id
_entity.type
_entity.pdbx_description
1 polymer ?
#
loop_
_entity_poly.entity_id
_entity_poly.type
_entity_poly.pdbx_seq_one_letter_code
_entity_poly.pdbx_strand_id
1 'polypeptide(L)'
;MWSYLFLLPIFLALWAIAGVWIVFAIAVVNGSVNLTHGFPYISICGSYPPQSCIFGQVLNMGAAVAAWICIVRYQQLRDWGVRTWLNKLTLWSGLICALGTSVVGNFQEKHQKPTHLVGAFFAFIVGNIYFWLQLLLSWQMKSRPQPGEPWIRPLRLSLCSLCSLLIVASILMGLPGARWFLAGVSVPCPCCVSPGVSLPISGPLHGTKLPPGKHCH
;
A
#
# COMPACT_ATOMS: atom_id res chain seq x y z
N MET A 1 -9.37 8.54 32.50
CA MET A 1 -9.26 7.18 31.94
C MET A 1 -8.68 7.11 30.52
N TRP A 2 -8.46 8.22 29.79
CA TRP A 2 -7.97 8.17 28.40
C TRP A 2 -6.44 8.34 28.25
N SER A 3 -5.69 8.45 29.36
CA SER A 3 -4.32 8.96 29.38
C SER A 3 -3.29 8.09 28.66
N TYR A 4 -3.46 6.77 28.56
CA TYR A 4 -2.47 5.88 27.90
C TYR A 4 -2.75 5.60 26.43
N LEU A 5 -3.85 6.12 25.88
CA LEU A 5 -4.30 5.74 24.54
C LEU A 5 -3.51 6.37 23.41
N PHE A 6 -2.70 7.40 23.71
CA PHE A 6 -1.73 7.93 22.76
C PHE A 6 -0.58 6.93 22.48
N LEU A 7 -0.34 5.96 23.37
CA LEU A 7 0.71 4.95 23.19
C LEU A 7 0.36 3.93 22.10
N LEU A 8 -0.92 3.63 21.89
CA LEU A 8 -1.36 2.66 20.89
C LEU A 8 -0.94 2.99 19.45
N PRO A 9 -1.19 4.22 18.92
CA PRO A 9 -0.73 4.57 17.58
C PRO A 9 0.81 4.64 17.48
N ILE A 10 1.51 5.00 18.56
CA ILE A 10 2.98 5.01 18.60
C ILE A 10 3.50 3.57 18.51
N PHE A 11 2.94 2.67 19.31
CA PHE A 11 3.28 1.25 19.28
C PHE A 11 3.03 0.65 17.88
N LEU A 12 1.89 0.94 17.26
CA LEU A 12 1.59 0.50 15.90
C LEU A 12 2.63 1.01 14.88
N ALA A 13 3.05 2.27 14.98
CA ALA A 13 4.06 2.84 14.10
C ALA A 13 5.43 2.17 14.27
N LEU A 14 5.89 2.00 15.51
CA LEU A 14 7.15 1.32 15.81
C LEU A 14 7.11 -0.15 15.36
N TRP A 15 5.99 -0.83 15.58
CA TRP A 15 5.75 -2.20 15.16
C TRP A 15 5.84 -2.34 13.63
N ALA A 16 5.18 -1.45 12.89
CA ALA A 16 5.21 -1.45 11.43
C ALA A 16 6.61 -1.17 10.89
N ILE A 17 7.31 -0.17 11.44
CA ILE A 17 8.68 0.18 11.03
C ILE A 17 9.61 -1.01 11.26
N ALA A 18 9.61 -1.58 12.46
CA ALA A 18 10.45 -2.73 12.80
C ALA A 18 10.15 -3.91 11.86
N GLY A 19 8.87 -4.24 11.65
CA GLY A 19 8.48 -5.34 10.80
C GLY A 19 8.90 -5.19 9.34
N VAL A 20 8.76 -3.98 8.76
CA VAL A 20 9.22 -3.70 7.38
C VAL A 20 10.72 -3.89 7.25
N TRP A 21 11.51 -3.36 8.18
CA TRP A 21 12.96 -3.49 8.14
C TRP A 21 13.44 -4.92 8.38
N ILE A 22 12.79 -5.67 9.28
CA ILE A 22 13.11 -7.08 9.53
C ILE A 22 12.88 -7.91 8.26
N VAL A 23 11.71 -7.79 7.63
CA VAL A 23 11.38 -8.55 6.41
C VAL A 23 12.33 -8.18 5.27
N PHE A 24 12.65 -6.88 5.12
CA PHE A 24 13.62 -6.42 4.14
C PHE A 24 15.02 -6.98 4.38
N ALA A 25 15.53 -6.92 5.62
CA ALA A 25 16.85 -7.43 5.97
C ALA A 25 16.98 -8.93 5.68
N ILE A 26 15.99 -9.73 6.07
CA ILE A 26 15.99 -11.18 5.80
C ILE A 26 15.90 -11.46 4.29
N ALA A 27 15.15 -10.67 3.54
CA ALA A 27 15.08 -10.83 2.09
C ALA A 27 16.42 -10.54 1.39
N VAL A 28 17.14 -9.51 1.84
CA VAL A 28 18.48 -9.16 1.33
C VAL A 28 19.50 -10.25 1.70
N VAL A 29 19.51 -10.70 2.96
CA VAL A 29 20.44 -11.75 3.43
C VAL A 29 20.22 -13.08 2.70
N ASN A 30 18.96 -13.44 2.42
CA ASN A 30 18.63 -14.67 1.69
C ASN A 30 18.80 -14.54 0.17
N GLY A 31 19.19 -13.37 -0.35
CA GLY A 31 19.31 -13.12 -1.79
C GLY A 31 17.98 -13.26 -2.54
N SER A 32 16.83 -13.17 -1.87
CA SER A 32 15.52 -13.30 -2.50
C SER A 32 15.08 -12.03 -3.25
N VAL A 33 15.82 -10.94 -3.08
CA VAL A 33 15.63 -9.68 -3.80
C VAL A 33 16.93 -9.23 -4.47
N ASN A 34 16.82 -8.82 -5.73
CA ASN A 34 17.95 -8.31 -6.49
C ASN A 34 17.96 -6.77 -6.45
N LEU A 35 18.87 -6.20 -5.66
CA LEU A 35 19.01 -4.74 -5.48
C LEU A 35 19.58 -4.03 -6.73
N THR A 36 20.14 -4.77 -7.69
CA THR A 36 20.73 -4.21 -8.91
C THR A 36 19.68 -3.65 -9.87
N HIS A 37 18.42 -4.11 -9.80
CA HIS A 37 17.32 -3.64 -10.66
C HIS A 37 16.46 -2.53 -10.03
N GLY A 38 16.78 -2.10 -8.80
CA GLY A 38 16.05 -1.06 -8.07
C GLY A 38 15.58 -1.52 -6.69
N PHE A 39 14.90 -0.63 -5.95
CA PHE A 39 14.38 -0.93 -4.62
C PHE A 39 13.10 -1.79 -4.72
N PRO A 40 13.08 -3.01 -4.18
CA PRO A 40 11.93 -3.92 -4.31
C PRO A 40 10.74 -3.47 -3.45
N TYR A 41 9.53 -3.77 -3.91
CA TYR A 41 8.33 -3.62 -3.08
C TYR A 41 8.38 -4.58 -1.88
N ILE A 42 7.96 -4.11 -0.71
CA ILE A 42 7.99 -4.89 0.54
C ILE A 42 7.13 -6.17 0.44
N SER A 43 6.05 -6.14 -0.32
CA SER A 43 5.20 -7.31 -0.63
C SER A 43 5.96 -8.42 -1.37
N ILE A 44 6.95 -8.05 -2.20
CA ILE A 44 7.84 -9.01 -2.89
C ILE A 44 8.84 -9.60 -1.89
N CYS A 45 9.40 -8.77 -1.00
CA CYS A 45 10.31 -9.23 0.06
C CYS A 45 9.65 -10.28 0.97
N GLY A 46 8.36 -10.12 1.25
CA GLY A 46 7.54 -11.04 2.06
C GLY A 46 6.90 -12.18 1.28
N SER A 47 7.36 -12.51 0.06
CA SER A 47 6.70 -13.54 -0.76
C SER A 47 7.17 -14.97 -0.52
N TYR A 48 8.39 -15.19 0.01
CA TYR A 48 8.97 -16.52 0.20
C TYR A 48 9.12 -16.87 1.69
N PRO A 49 8.98 -18.16 2.08
CA PRO A 49 9.32 -18.59 3.44
C PRO A 49 10.84 -18.43 3.72
N PRO A 50 11.26 -18.03 4.93
CA PRO A 50 10.46 -17.73 6.13
C PRO A 50 9.91 -16.30 6.19
N GLN A 51 10.26 -15.42 5.24
CA GLN A 51 9.91 -14.00 5.26
C GLN A 51 8.39 -13.76 5.18
N SER A 52 7.69 -14.58 4.41
CA SER A 52 6.24 -14.50 4.25
C SER A 52 5.47 -14.75 5.55
N CYS A 53 5.93 -15.69 6.37
CA CYS A 53 5.35 -15.95 7.68
C CYS A 53 5.54 -14.77 8.63
N ILE A 54 6.75 -14.18 8.64
CA ILE A 54 7.07 -13.01 9.46
C ILE A 54 6.25 -11.80 9.00
N PHE A 55 6.18 -11.55 7.69
CA PHE A 55 5.41 -10.47 7.10
C PHE A 55 3.91 -10.59 7.43
N GLY A 56 3.35 -11.79 7.27
CA GLY A 56 1.96 -12.07 7.63
C GLY A 56 1.69 -11.84 9.12
N GLN A 57 2.58 -12.29 9.99
CA GLN A 57 2.44 -12.10 11.44
C GLN A 57 2.51 -10.62 11.84
N VAL A 58 3.45 -9.87 11.27
CA VAL A 58 3.58 -8.42 11.48
C VAL A 58 2.31 -7.70 11.05
N LEU A 59 1.79 -7.98 9.85
CA LEU A 59 0.60 -7.33 9.31
C LEU A 59 -0.68 -7.73 10.07
N ASN A 60 -0.84 -8.99 10.46
CA ASN A 60 -1.99 -9.45 11.23
C ASN A 60 -2.02 -8.84 12.64
N MET A 61 -0.87 -8.76 13.33
CA MET A 61 -0.79 -8.05 14.61
C MET A 61 -1.07 -6.55 14.45
N GLY A 62 -0.50 -5.92 13.41
CA GLY A 62 -0.79 -4.53 13.08
C GLY A 62 -2.27 -4.29 12.80
N ALA A 63 -2.93 -5.18 12.05
CA ALA A 63 -4.35 -5.12 11.76
C ALA A 63 -5.21 -5.21 13.03
N ALA A 64 -4.88 -6.14 13.95
CA ALA A 64 -5.59 -6.28 15.22
C ALA A 64 -5.48 -5.01 16.08
N VAL A 65 -4.27 -4.45 16.20
CA VAL A 65 -4.04 -3.20 16.94
C VAL A 65 -4.75 -2.02 16.27
N ALA A 66 -4.73 -1.94 14.94
CA ALA A 66 -5.43 -0.90 14.19
C ALA A 66 -6.95 -0.97 14.39
N ALA A 67 -7.53 -2.18 14.33
CA ALA A 67 -8.96 -2.39 14.62
C ALA A 67 -9.31 -1.95 16.05
N TRP A 68 -8.48 -2.30 17.03
CA TRP A 68 -8.65 -1.86 18.41
C TRP A 68 -8.61 -0.34 18.56
N ILE A 69 -7.63 0.32 17.92
CA ILE A 69 -7.55 1.79 17.88
C ILE A 69 -8.83 2.40 17.32
N CYS A 70 -9.38 1.85 16.24
CA CYS A 70 -10.61 2.34 15.62
C CYS A 70 -11.82 2.22 16.57
N ILE A 71 -11.93 1.11 17.30
CA ILE A 71 -13.01 0.90 18.29
C ILE A 71 -12.89 1.87 19.47
N VAL A 72 -11.68 2.00 20.04
CA VAL A 72 -11.43 2.96 21.12
C VAL A 72 -11.74 4.39 20.65
N ARG A 73 -11.32 4.73 19.43
CA ARG A 73 -11.56 6.05 18.86
C ARG A 73 -13.04 6.31 18.64
N TYR A 74 -13.79 5.32 18.17
CA TYR A 74 -15.25 5.40 18.05
C TYR A 74 -15.90 5.71 19.40
N GLN A 75 -15.45 5.03 20.47
CA GLN A 75 -15.96 5.24 21.81
C GLN A 75 -15.66 6.65 22.33
N GLN A 76 -14.42 7.13 22.16
CA GLN A 76 -14.04 8.51 22.50
C GLN A 76 -14.94 9.55 21.79
N LEU A 77 -15.17 9.36 20.49
CA LEU A 77 -15.98 10.26 19.67
C LEU A 77 -17.46 10.23 20.09
N ARG A 78 -17.96 9.06 20.51
CA ARG A 78 -19.31 8.91 21.06
C ARG A 78 -19.46 9.71 22.35
N ASP A 79 -18.49 9.59 23.25
CA ASP A 79 -18.52 10.24 24.56
C ASP A 79 -18.39 11.78 24.43
N TRP A 80 -17.76 12.26 23.36
CA TRP A 80 -17.69 13.69 23.03
C TRP A 80 -18.93 14.27 22.33
N GLY A 81 -19.94 13.44 22.05
CA GLY A 81 -21.20 13.87 21.43
C GLY A 81 -21.06 14.24 19.95
N VAL A 82 -20.16 13.57 19.23
CA VAL A 82 -19.97 13.75 17.78
C VAL A 82 -21.13 13.12 17.00
N ARG A 83 -21.42 13.65 15.80
CA ARG A 83 -22.47 13.11 14.92
C ARG A 83 -22.29 11.59 14.74
N THR A 84 -23.34 10.84 15.07
CA THR A 84 -23.30 9.37 15.11
C THR A 84 -22.98 8.73 13.77
N TRP A 85 -23.44 9.30 12.65
CA TRP A 85 -23.18 8.76 11.32
C TRP A 85 -21.71 8.91 10.90
N LEU A 86 -21.09 10.08 11.09
CA LEU A 86 -19.66 10.30 10.79
C LEU A 86 -18.75 9.41 11.64
N ASN A 87 -19.11 9.24 12.91
CA ASN A 87 -18.39 8.35 13.82
C ASN A 87 -18.46 6.89 13.34
N LYS A 88 -19.66 6.41 12.96
CA LYS A 88 -19.84 5.06 12.39
C LYS A 88 -19.08 4.89 11.07
N LEU A 89 -19.12 5.86 10.16
CA LEU A 89 -18.37 5.80 8.90
C LEU A 89 -16.86 5.70 9.15
N THR A 90 -16.35 6.44 10.12
CA THR A 90 -14.93 6.39 10.50
C THR A 90 -14.57 5.04 11.11
N LEU A 91 -15.43 4.45 11.94
CA LEU A 91 -15.21 3.10 12.45
C LEU A 91 -15.17 2.06 11.32
N TRP A 92 -16.17 2.04 10.45
CA TRP A 92 -16.27 1.06 9.38
C TRP A 92 -15.13 1.16 8.36
N SER A 93 -14.72 2.38 7.99
CA SER A 93 -13.56 2.56 7.11
C SER A 93 -12.27 2.03 7.75
N GLY A 94 -12.06 2.28 9.05
CA GLY A 94 -10.93 1.75 9.80
C GLY A 94 -10.92 0.22 9.90
N LEU A 95 -12.08 -0.41 10.13
CA LEU A 95 -12.20 -1.87 10.18
C LEU A 95 -11.97 -2.54 8.82
N ILE A 96 -12.47 -1.93 7.73
CA ILE A 96 -12.22 -2.40 6.36
C ILE A 96 -10.73 -2.28 6.02
N CYS A 97 -10.07 -1.18 6.44
CA CYS A 97 -8.63 -1.03 6.30
C CYS A 97 -7.86 -2.16 7.03
N ALA A 98 -8.22 -2.46 8.29
CA ALA A 98 -7.58 -3.53 9.05
C ALA A 98 -7.79 -4.92 8.41
N LEU A 99 -9.00 -5.20 7.91
CA LEU A 99 -9.28 -6.39 7.11
C LEU A 99 -8.39 -6.47 5.86
N GLY A 100 -8.28 -5.36 5.12
CA GLY A 100 -7.39 -5.26 3.97
C GLY A 100 -5.93 -5.58 4.32
N THR A 101 -5.43 -5.01 5.43
CA THR A 101 -4.07 -5.30 5.93
C THR A 101 -3.87 -6.78 6.26
N SER A 102 -4.86 -7.44 6.88
CA SER A 102 -4.79 -8.88 7.15
C SER A 102 -4.78 -9.69 5.84
N VAL A 103 -5.60 -9.34 4.85
CA VAL A 103 -5.59 -9.99 3.53
C VAL A 103 -4.20 -9.90 2.88
N VAL A 104 -3.58 -8.71 2.87
CA VAL A 104 -2.23 -8.49 2.32
C VAL A 104 -1.18 -9.37 3.02
N GLY A 105 -1.32 -9.57 4.33
CA GLY A 105 -0.39 -10.38 5.12
C GLY A 105 -0.48 -11.89 4.85
N ASN A 106 -1.67 -12.40 4.52
CA ASN A 106 -1.86 -13.85 4.36
C ASN A 106 -1.83 -14.30 2.89
N PHE A 107 -2.24 -13.44 1.95
CA PHE A 107 -2.20 -13.73 0.53
C PHE A 107 -0.99 -13.05 -0.09
N GLN A 108 0.06 -13.81 -0.43
CA GLN A 108 1.31 -13.26 -0.95
C GLN A 108 1.16 -12.80 -2.40
N GLU A 109 1.88 -11.73 -2.76
CA GLU A 109 1.89 -11.20 -4.11
C GLU A 109 2.37 -12.23 -5.14
N LYS A 110 3.34 -13.10 -4.84
CA LYS A 110 3.81 -14.08 -5.84
C LYS A 110 2.83 -15.23 -6.09
N HIS A 111 2.08 -15.64 -5.07
CA HIS A 111 1.23 -16.84 -5.13
C HIS A 111 -0.22 -16.52 -5.46
N GLN A 112 -0.76 -15.43 -4.92
CA GLN A 112 -2.15 -15.02 -5.12
C GLN A 112 -2.20 -13.50 -5.28
N LYS A 113 -1.90 -13.02 -6.49
CA LYS A 113 -1.93 -11.60 -6.86
C LYS A 113 -3.30 -10.94 -6.74
N PRO A 114 -4.40 -11.54 -7.25
CA PRO A 114 -5.68 -10.84 -7.32
C PRO A 114 -6.21 -10.45 -5.94
N THR A 115 -6.22 -11.38 -4.99
CA THR A 115 -6.66 -11.15 -3.61
C THR A 115 -5.68 -10.28 -2.85
N HIS A 116 -4.36 -10.43 -3.07
CA HIS A 116 -3.37 -9.51 -2.50
C HIS A 116 -3.65 -8.06 -2.91
N LEU A 117 -3.93 -7.82 -4.20
CA LEU A 117 -4.22 -6.49 -4.72
C LEU A 117 -5.54 -5.92 -4.19
N VAL A 118 -6.57 -6.75 -4.04
CA VAL A 118 -7.83 -6.35 -3.38
C VAL A 118 -7.58 -5.96 -1.92
N GLY A 119 -6.78 -6.75 -1.20
CA GLY A 119 -6.36 -6.41 0.16
C GLY A 119 -5.59 -5.10 0.22
N ALA A 120 -4.64 -4.88 -0.70
CA ALA A 120 -3.85 -3.65 -0.78
C ALA A 120 -4.74 -2.44 -1.08
N PHE A 121 -5.71 -2.56 -1.97
CA PHE A 121 -6.70 -1.52 -2.22
C PHE A 121 -7.45 -1.14 -0.93
N PHE A 122 -7.95 -2.12 -0.17
CA PHE A 122 -8.62 -1.84 1.09
C PHE A 122 -7.67 -1.23 2.15
N ALA A 123 -6.46 -1.74 2.28
CA ALA A 123 -5.48 -1.24 3.25
C ALA A 123 -5.09 0.22 2.96
N PHE A 124 -4.78 0.56 1.70
CA PHE A 124 -4.26 1.87 1.35
C PHE A 124 -5.36 2.89 1.05
N ILE A 125 -6.33 2.56 0.20
CA ILE A 125 -7.35 3.53 -0.24
C ILE A 125 -8.36 3.78 0.88
N VAL A 126 -8.92 2.72 1.47
CA VAL A 126 -9.90 2.88 2.55
C VAL A 126 -9.22 3.40 3.82
N GLY A 127 -7.97 3.00 4.08
CA GLY A 127 -7.14 3.58 5.14
C GLY A 127 -6.89 5.09 4.95
N ASN A 128 -6.66 5.55 3.72
CA ASN A 128 -6.53 6.98 3.43
C ASN A 128 -7.84 7.74 3.68
N ILE A 129 -8.98 7.16 3.26
CA ILE A 129 -10.31 7.72 3.58
C ILE A 129 -10.51 7.85 5.10
N TYR A 130 -10.10 6.83 5.88
CA TYR A 130 -10.14 6.88 7.34
C TYR A 130 -9.33 8.07 7.89
N PHE A 131 -8.11 8.29 7.40
CA PHE A 131 -7.28 9.41 7.85
C PHE A 131 -7.91 10.77 7.53
N TRP A 132 -8.47 10.94 6.33
CA TRP A 132 -9.20 12.16 5.95
C TRP A 132 -10.45 12.39 6.79
N LEU A 133 -11.24 11.34 7.07
CA LEU A 133 -12.39 11.43 7.97
C LEU A 133 -11.96 11.83 9.39
N GLN A 134 -10.85 11.26 9.89
CA GLN A 134 -10.32 11.60 11.20
C GLN A 134 -9.81 13.05 11.28
N LEU A 135 -9.28 13.59 10.18
CA LEU A 135 -8.90 15.00 10.05
C LEU A 135 -10.13 15.92 10.02
N LEU A 136 -11.15 15.60 9.21
CA LEU A 136 -12.44 16.31 9.15
C LEU A 136 -13.11 16.40 10.53
N LEU A 137 -13.16 15.27 11.23
CA LEU A 137 -13.66 15.20 12.59
C LEU A 137 -12.85 16.08 13.56
N SER A 138 -11.52 16.13 13.39
CA SER A 138 -10.64 16.99 14.21
C SER A 138 -10.90 18.48 13.97
N TRP A 139 -11.30 18.87 12.75
CA TRP A 139 -11.72 20.25 12.44
C TRP A 139 -13.11 20.58 13.00
N GLN A 140 -14.09 19.68 12.87
CA GLN A 140 -15.43 19.90 13.44
C GLN A 140 -15.41 20.04 14.97
N MET A 141 -14.44 19.41 15.62
CA MET A 141 -14.26 19.49 17.07
C MET A 141 -13.53 20.75 17.54
N LYS A 142 -13.04 21.62 16.64
CA LYS A 142 -12.33 22.86 17.00
C LYS A 142 -13.15 23.76 17.91
N SER A 143 -14.47 23.73 17.78
CA SER A 143 -15.41 24.55 18.57
C SER A 143 -15.70 23.99 19.96
N ARG A 144 -15.17 22.79 20.31
CA ARG A 144 -15.34 22.18 21.64
C ARG A 144 -14.02 22.25 22.41
N PRO A 145 -14.05 22.43 23.73
CA PRO A 145 -12.85 22.50 24.56
C PRO A 145 -12.13 21.14 24.54
N GLN A 146 -11.19 20.97 23.62
CA GLN A 146 -10.35 19.79 23.51
C GLN A 146 -8.94 20.07 24.05
N PRO A 147 -8.38 19.17 24.87
CA PRO A 147 -6.98 19.21 25.28
C PRO A 147 -6.12 18.53 24.20
N GLY A 148 -6.00 19.17 23.04
CA GLY A 148 -5.15 18.70 21.96
C GLY A 148 -4.14 19.78 21.61
N GLU A 149 -2.86 19.44 21.66
CA GLU A 149 -1.79 20.37 21.30
C GLU A 149 -1.99 20.94 19.87
N PRO A 150 -1.75 22.24 19.64
CA PRO A 150 -2.01 22.89 18.35
C PRO A 150 -1.29 22.23 17.16
N TRP A 151 -0.12 21.60 17.39
CA TRP A 151 0.72 20.98 16.37
C TRP A 151 0.18 19.65 15.82
N ILE A 152 -0.74 18.98 16.52
CA ILE A 152 -1.27 17.67 16.10
C ILE A 152 -2.08 17.80 14.80
N ARG A 153 -2.77 18.93 14.61
CA ARG A 153 -3.59 19.19 13.41
C ARG A 153 -2.76 19.35 12.13
N PRO A 154 -1.78 20.27 12.07
CA PRO A 154 -0.94 20.39 10.88
C PRO A 154 -0.17 19.08 10.63
N LEU A 155 0.31 18.38 11.66
CA LEU A 155 0.96 17.09 11.49
C LEU A 155 0.04 16.06 10.80
N ARG A 156 -1.21 15.93 11.27
CA ARG A 156 -2.19 15.02 10.64
C ARG A 156 -2.47 15.39 9.20
N LEU A 157 -2.64 16.69 8.90
CA LEU A 157 -2.84 17.16 7.54
C LEU A 157 -1.63 16.82 6.65
N SER A 158 -0.41 17.10 7.10
CA SER A 158 0.81 16.77 6.36
C SER A 158 0.92 15.27 6.08
N LEU A 159 0.67 14.42 7.08
CA LEU A 159 0.71 12.96 6.91
C LEU A 159 -0.39 12.44 5.97
N CYS A 160 -1.63 12.97 6.05
CA CYS A 160 -2.73 12.58 5.15
C CYS A 160 -2.43 12.97 3.70
N SER A 161 -1.94 14.19 3.49
CA SER A 161 -1.56 14.68 2.17
C SER A 161 -0.40 13.87 1.59
N LEU A 162 0.65 13.62 2.38
CA LEU A 162 1.78 12.79 1.97
C LEU A 162 1.32 11.37 1.59
N CYS A 163 0.49 10.74 2.42
CA CYS A 163 -0.07 9.41 2.13
C CYS A 163 -0.86 9.40 0.80
N SER A 164 -1.72 10.40 0.60
CA SER A 164 -2.51 10.55 -0.63
C SER A 164 -1.61 10.72 -1.85
N LEU A 165 -0.56 11.54 -1.76
CA LEU A 165 0.40 11.75 -2.84
C LEU A 165 1.16 10.46 -3.18
N LEU A 166 1.61 9.70 -2.17
CA LEU A 166 2.30 8.43 -2.38
C LEU A 166 1.39 7.38 -3.04
N ILE A 167 0.12 7.32 -2.65
CA ILE A 167 -0.87 6.44 -3.29
C ILE A 167 -1.07 6.84 -4.76
N VAL A 168 -1.28 8.14 -5.04
CA VAL A 168 -1.46 8.64 -6.41
C VAL A 168 -0.21 8.36 -7.25
N ALA A 169 0.99 8.63 -6.73
CA ALA A 169 2.23 8.34 -7.40
C ALA A 169 2.37 6.84 -7.71
N SER A 170 2.03 5.97 -6.76
CA SER A 170 2.08 4.50 -6.94
C SER A 170 1.11 4.02 -8.03
N ILE A 171 -0.11 4.56 -8.05
CA ILE A 171 -1.10 4.26 -9.09
C ILE A 171 -0.59 4.75 -10.45
N LEU A 172 -0.15 6.01 -10.54
CA LEU A 172 0.38 6.59 -11.78
C LEU A 172 1.55 5.77 -12.33
N MET A 173 2.54 5.45 -11.51
CA MET A 173 3.69 4.61 -11.92
C MET A 173 3.28 3.19 -12.35
N GLY A 174 2.17 2.67 -11.82
CA GLY A 174 1.62 1.37 -12.18
C GLY A 174 0.79 1.36 -13.47
N LEU A 175 0.32 2.52 -13.96
CA LEU A 175 -0.40 2.60 -15.23
C LEU A 175 0.57 2.42 -16.41
N PRO A 176 0.24 1.56 -17.41
CA PRO A 176 1.04 1.43 -18.63
C PRO A 176 1.31 2.77 -19.31
N GLY A 177 0.36 3.71 -19.27
CA GLY A 177 0.45 5.05 -19.86
C GLY A 177 1.50 5.99 -19.24
N ALA A 178 1.78 5.89 -17.94
CA ALA A 178 2.77 6.77 -17.29
C ALA A 178 4.21 6.36 -17.60
N ARG A 179 4.43 5.06 -17.82
CA ARG A 179 5.71 4.52 -18.29
C ARG A 179 6.06 5.09 -19.67
N TRP A 180 5.06 5.36 -20.51
CA TRP A 180 5.23 6.05 -21.79
C TRP A 180 5.48 7.56 -21.64
N PHE A 181 4.84 8.21 -20.66
CA PHE A 181 5.02 9.64 -20.42
C PHE A 181 6.44 9.97 -19.93
N LEU A 182 7.02 9.13 -19.06
CA LEU A 182 8.42 9.26 -18.63
C LEU A 182 9.41 8.83 -19.73
N ALA A 183 9.05 7.84 -20.57
CA ALA A 183 9.83 7.48 -21.75
C ALA A 183 9.83 8.59 -22.83
N GLY A 184 8.82 9.47 -22.84
CA GLY A 184 8.76 10.66 -23.70
C GLY A 184 9.62 11.84 -23.24
N VAL A 185 10.17 11.80 -22.02
CA VAL A 185 11.10 12.82 -21.48
C VAL A 185 12.56 12.36 -21.58
N SER A 186 12.81 11.07 -21.79
CA SER A 186 14.12 10.58 -22.21
C SER A 186 14.36 10.89 -23.69
N VAL A 187 15.32 11.79 -23.94
CA VAL A 187 15.96 11.98 -25.25
C VAL A 187 16.31 10.59 -25.82
N PRO A 188 15.89 10.23 -27.04
CA PRO A 188 16.30 8.96 -27.63
C PRO A 188 17.83 8.96 -27.76
N CYS A 189 18.51 8.03 -27.10
CA CYS A 189 19.89 7.72 -27.45
C CYS A 189 19.92 7.31 -28.93
N PRO A 190 20.81 7.87 -29.78
CA PRO A 190 20.83 7.60 -31.22
C PRO A 190 21.20 6.15 -31.61
N CYS A 191 21.44 5.26 -30.65
CA CYS A 191 22.00 3.93 -30.91
C CYS A 191 20.96 2.81 -31.10
N CYS A 192 19.66 3.12 -31.03
CA CYS A 192 18.59 2.14 -31.29
C CYS A 192 17.68 2.58 -32.43
N VAL A 193 18.27 2.84 -33.60
CA VAL A 193 17.52 2.82 -34.87
C VAL A 193 17.80 1.48 -35.54
N SER A 194 16.92 0.50 -35.32
CA SER A 194 16.79 -0.61 -36.28
C SER A 194 15.85 -0.14 -37.39
N PRO A 195 16.28 -0.16 -38.66
CA PRO A 195 15.43 0.18 -39.79
C PRO A 195 14.55 -1.02 -40.16
N GLY A 196 13.29 -0.77 -40.52
CA GLY A 196 12.47 -1.76 -41.22
C GLY A 196 11.04 -1.86 -40.73
N VAL A 197 10.24 -0.83 -41.02
CA VAL A 197 8.79 -0.98 -41.15
C VAL A 197 8.50 -1.48 -42.57
N SER A 198 7.81 -2.60 -42.69
CA SER A 198 6.94 -2.87 -43.84
C SER A 198 5.79 -3.80 -43.44
N LEU A 199 4.58 -3.23 -43.40
CA LEU A 199 3.30 -3.95 -43.51
C LEU A 199 3.27 -4.78 -44.81
N PRO A 200 2.48 -5.89 -44.86
CA PRO A 200 1.19 -5.85 -45.58
C PRO A 200 0.10 -6.69 -44.87
N ILE A 201 -1.20 -6.34 -44.86
CA ILE A 201 -2.25 -6.41 -45.91
C ILE A 201 -2.51 -7.84 -46.47
N SER A 202 -3.70 -8.38 -46.11
CA SER A 202 -4.60 -9.34 -46.81
C SER A 202 -4.17 -10.77 -47.22
N GLY A 203 -5.02 -11.76 -46.88
CA GLY A 203 -5.37 -12.90 -47.75
C GLY A 203 -4.72 -14.28 -47.45
N PRO A 204 -5.34 -15.42 -47.87
CA PRO A 204 -5.32 -16.68 -47.08
C PRO A 204 -4.58 -17.88 -47.72
N LEU A 205 -4.48 -18.96 -46.91
CA LEU A 205 -4.25 -20.39 -47.24
C LEU A 205 -2.83 -20.88 -47.63
N HIS A 206 -2.58 -22.12 -47.18
CA HIS A 206 -1.52 -23.07 -47.49
C HIS A 206 -0.17 -23.01 -46.75
N GLY A 207 0.06 -24.06 -45.94
CA GLY A 207 1.17 -24.98 -46.20
C GLY A 207 2.48 -24.80 -45.43
N THR A 208 2.69 -25.75 -44.52
CA THR A 208 3.96 -26.49 -44.27
C THR A 208 5.09 -25.90 -43.41
N LYS A 209 5.50 -26.79 -42.48
CA LYS A 209 6.84 -27.06 -41.90
C LYS A 209 7.34 -26.25 -40.70
N LEU A 210 7.32 -26.91 -39.53
CA LEU A 210 8.25 -26.70 -38.42
C LEU A 210 9.69 -27.13 -38.80
N PRO A 211 10.71 -26.48 -38.21
CA PRO A 211 11.95 -27.15 -37.84
C PRO A 211 12.36 -26.89 -36.36
N PRO A 212 13.36 -27.63 -35.84
CA PRO A 212 13.41 -28.06 -34.44
C PRO A 212 14.41 -27.29 -33.56
N GLY A 213 14.23 -27.46 -32.23
CA GLY A 213 15.27 -27.66 -31.23
C GLY A 213 16.39 -26.62 -31.06
N LYS A 214 16.36 -25.90 -29.94
CA LYS A 214 17.58 -25.41 -29.27
C LYS A 214 17.47 -25.59 -27.75
N HIS A 215 18.37 -26.41 -27.21
CA HIS A 215 18.71 -26.49 -25.79
C HIS A 215 19.38 -25.18 -25.34
N CYS A 216 19.06 -24.72 -24.13
CA CYS A 216 19.90 -23.77 -23.39
C CYS A 216 20.47 -24.49 -22.16
N HIS A 217 21.80 -24.41 -22.02
CA HIS A 217 22.53 -24.56 -20.77
C HIS A 217 22.29 -23.33 -19.88
#